data_AF-A0A830H297-F1
#
_entry.id   AF-A0A830H297-F1
#
_cell.length_a   1.000
_cell.length_b   1.000
_cell.length_c   1.000
_cell.angle_alpha   90.00
_cell.angle_beta   90.00
_cell.angle_gamma   90.00
#
_symmetry.space_group_name_H-M   'P 1'
#
loop_
_entity.id
_entity.type
_entity.pdbx_description
1 polymer ?
#
loop_
_entity_poly.entity_id
_entity_poly.type
_entity_poly.pdbx_seq_one_letter_code
_entity_poly.pdbx_strand_id
1 'polypeptide(L)'
;MQSSDGLDRVLNFWRSVDEKIDLSKSEVQWKIVLAMMSKSQCTTAELAKEIRENKKATIDAVRKLIKKGLVVKVKFDVYALSEAGKQLTEEIRKFGSSVLPTLTVEDTEEYLNNSTHFYYFSEILKASIVNGGEVPVSRLALELGVSRNTVRTYLELFSTKYKFFKKVTKRTLTGKVRQTYVVSDAGLKYGNRIPGMFKTKNNLLMKFMLRITASTRFETSVLKLMAFFTATAPLLIFFRGDALVHKVEAIAWLYSMIFFSLLSVSAYFISRT
;
A
#
# COMPACT_ATOMS: atom_id res chain seq x y z
N MET A 1 -11.51 -1.90 -32.74
CA MET A 1 -11.81 -3.27 -33.21
C MET A 1 -10.92 -4.37 -32.61
N GLN A 2 -9.99 -4.09 -31.68
CA GLN A 2 -9.10 -5.11 -31.09
C GLN A 2 -9.60 -5.72 -29.75
N SER A 3 -10.59 -5.14 -29.06
CA SER A 3 -10.95 -5.61 -27.71
C SER A 3 -12.00 -6.74 -27.69
N SER A 4 -12.78 -6.95 -28.76
CA SER A 4 -13.76 -8.07 -28.79
C SER A 4 -13.06 -9.42 -28.98
N ASP A 5 -12.03 -9.47 -29.81
CA ASP A 5 -11.28 -10.68 -30.16
C ASP A 5 -10.56 -11.30 -28.94
N GLY A 6 -10.04 -10.45 -28.04
CA GLY A 6 -9.48 -10.90 -26.76
C GLY A 6 -10.52 -11.45 -25.80
N LEU A 7 -11.71 -10.84 -25.75
CA LEU A 7 -12.78 -11.21 -24.83
C LEU A 7 -13.46 -12.51 -25.27
N ASP A 8 -13.66 -12.70 -26.59
CA ASP A 8 -14.16 -13.94 -27.17
C ASP A 8 -13.19 -15.10 -26.96
N ARG A 9 -11.88 -14.85 -27.09
CA ARG A 9 -10.84 -15.83 -26.79
C ARG A 9 -10.85 -16.26 -25.31
N VAL A 10 -11.09 -15.32 -24.40
CA VAL A 10 -11.21 -15.59 -22.97
C VAL A 10 -12.46 -16.43 -22.66
N LEU A 11 -13.60 -16.04 -23.21
CA LEU A 11 -14.86 -16.76 -23.03
C LEU A 11 -14.78 -18.20 -23.58
N ASN A 12 -14.17 -18.39 -24.75
CA ASN A 12 -14.03 -19.72 -25.35
C ASN A 12 -13.10 -20.62 -24.55
N PHE A 13 -12.02 -20.08 -23.97
CA PHE A 13 -11.16 -20.84 -23.06
C PHE A 13 -11.90 -21.25 -21.79
N TRP A 14 -12.59 -20.32 -21.13
CA TRP A 14 -13.33 -20.66 -19.91
C TRP A 14 -14.48 -21.63 -20.18
N ARG A 15 -15.11 -21.60 -21.36
CA ARG A 15 -16.09 -22.63 -21.76
C ARG A 15 -15.48 -24.02 -21.91
N SER A 16 -14.32 -24.15 -22.56
CA SER A 16 -13.66 -25.46 -22.71
C SER A 16 -13.18 -26.02 -21.37
N VAL A 17 -12.86 -25.14 -20.43
CA VAL A 17 -12.54 -25.49 -19.06
C VAL A 17 -13.79 -25.84 -18.24
N ASP A 18 -14.91 -25.13 -18.44
CA ASP A 18 -16.22 -25.42 -17.83
C ASP A 18 -16.68 -26.84 -18.19
N GLU A 19 -16.54 -27.22 -19.45
CA GLU A 19 -16.92 -28.55 -19.94
C GLU A 19 -16.17 -29.69 -19.22
N LYS A 20 -14.94 -29.44 -18.78
CA LYS A 20 -14.10 -30.44 -18.10
C LYS A 20 -14.38 -30.52 -16.58
N ILE A 21 -14.64 -29.40 -15.89
CA ILE A 21 -14.73 -29.36 -14.41
C ILE A 21 -16.12 -28.94 -13.87
N ASP A 22 -17.00 -28.38 -14.71
CA ASP A 22 -18.21 -27.63 -14.29
C ASP A 22 -17.84 -26.45 -13.35
N LEU A 23 -17.23 -25.39 -13.90
CA LEU A 23 -16.92 -24.12 -13.22
C LEU A 23 -18.10 -23.57 -12.43
N SER A 24 -19.31 -23.62 -13.01
CA SER A 24 -20.50 -23.02 -12.40
C SER A 24 -21.03 -23.75 -11.15
N LYS A 25 -20.64 -25.01 -10.90
CA LYS A 25 -21.28 -25.86 -9.89
C LYS A 25 -20.37 -26.41 -8.80
N SER A 26 -19.04 -26.30 -8.91
CA SER A 26 -18.18 -26.93 -7.91
C SER A 26 -16.85 -26.22 -7.63
N GLU A 27 -16.94 -25.13 -6.86
CA GLU A 27 -15.80 -24.39 -6.31
C GLU A 27 -14.79 -25.30 -5.58
N VAL A 28 -15.25 -26.29 -4.83
CA VAL A 28 -14.39 -27.23 -4.08
C VAL A 28 -13.52 -28.08 -5.02
N GLN A 29 -14.07 -28.52 -6.16
CA GLN A 29 -13.30 -29.29 -7.16
C GLN A 29 -12.18 -28.42 -7.76
N TRP A 30 -12.48 -27.15 -8.03
CA TRP A 30 -11.50 -26.17 -8.51
C TRP A 30 -10.36 -25.95 -7.55
N LYS A 31 -10.68 -25.68 -6.28
CA LYS A 31 -9.66 -25.48 -5.25
C LYS A 31 -8.73 -26.70 -5.12
N ILE A 32 -9.27 -27.92 -5.26
CA ILE A 32 -8.47 -29.16 -5.20
C ILE A 32 -7.52 -29.27 -6.39
N VAL A 33 -7.99 -29.07 -7.62
CA VAL A 33 -7.14 -29.17 -8.82
C VAL A 33 -6.00 -28.14 -8.78
N LEU A 34 -6.30 -26.90 -8.37
CA LEU A 34 -5.29 -25.84 -8.22
C LEU A 34 -4.31 -26.14 -7.07
N ALA A 35 -4.79 -26.70 -5.95
CA ALA A 35 -3.92 -27.11 -4.84
C ALA A 35 -2.97 -28.26 -5.23
N MET A 36 -3.40 -29.18 -6.10
CA MET A 36 -2.55 -30.24 -6.62
C MET A 36 -1.60 -29.77 -7.75
N MET A 37 -1.80 -28.58 -8.31
CA MET A 37 -0.86 -28.01 -9.29
C MET A 37 0.49 -27.68 -8.65
N SER A 38 0.51 -27.33 -7.37
CA SER A 38 1.72 -26.99 -6.62
C SER A 38 2.36 -28.18 -5.89
N LYS A 39 1.62 -29.28 -5.72
CA LYS A 39 2.04 -30.48 -4.96
C LYS A 39 1.75 -31.74 -5.77
N SER A 40 2.78 -32.51 -6.09
CA SER A 40 2.66 -33.70 -6.95
C SER A 40 1.74 -34.78 -6.38
N GLN A 41 1.61 -34.87 -5.06
CA GLN A 41 0.77 -35.82 -4.35
C GLN A 41 0.20 -35.17 -3.08
N CYS A 42 -1.09 -35.37 -2.82
CA CYS A 42 -1.78 -34.80 -1.66
C CYS A 42 -2.72 -35.81 -1.01
N THR A 43 -2.85 -35.76 0.31
CA THR A 43 -3.88 -36.46 1.06
C THR A 43 -5.18 -35.66 1.15
N THR A 44 -6.32 -36.32 1.45
CA THR A 44 -7.59 -35.60 1.63
C THR A 44 -7.55 -34.66 2.83
N ALA A 45 -6.78 -34.99 3.87
CA ALA A 45 -6.58 -34.15 5.03
C ALA A 45 -5.78 -32.88 4.70
N GLU A 46 -4.71 -33.02 3.91
CA GLU A 46 -3.91 -31.88 3.44
C GLU A 46 -4.73 -30.98 2.51
N LEU A 47 -5.48 -31.57 1.58
CA LEU A 47 -6.36 -30.82 0.68
C LEU A 47 -7.42 -30.06 1.46
N ALA A 48 -8.10 -30.70 2.40
CA ALA A 48 -9.14 -30.05 3.21
C ALA A 48 -8.59 -28.84 3.98
N LYS A 49 -7.37 -28.96 4.52
CA LYS A 49 -6.67 -27.86 5.21
C LYS A 49 -6.28 -26.73 4.24
N GLU A 50 -5.72 -27.08 3.09
CA GLU A 50 -5.26 -26.12 2.07
C GLU A 50 -6.44 -25.31 1.50
N ILE A 51 -7.52 -25.98 1.12
CA ILE A 51 -8.68 -25.36 0.48
C ILE A 51 -9.67 -24.76 1.49
N ARG A 52 -9.42 -24.96 2.81
CA ARG A 52 -10.27 -24.55 3.94
C ARG A 52 -11.71 -25.06 3.86
N GLU A 53 -11.87 -26.31 3.43
CA GLU A 53 -13.18 -26.97 3.33
C GLU A 53 -13.27 -28.14 4.29
N ASN A 54 -14.49 -28.59 4.55
CA ASN A 54 -14.69 -29.75 5.40
C ASN A 54 -14.19 -31.04 4.71
N LYS A 55 -13.73 -32.01 5.52
CA LYS A 55 -13.15 -33.28 5.03
C LYS A 55 -14.13 -34.08 4.18
N LYS A 56 -15.42 -34.04 4.49
CA LYS A 56 -16.47 -34.78 3.78
C LYS A 56 -16.68 -34.25 2.35
N ALA A 57 -16.75 -32.94 2.19
CA ALA A 57 -16.86 -32.24 0.91
C ALA A 57 -15.59 -32.42 0.08
N THR A 58 -14.43 -32.38 0.73
CA THR A 58 -13.14 -32.66 0.06
C THR A 58 -13.11 -34.08 -0.49
N ILE A 59 -13.50 -35.08 0.30
CA ILE A 59 -13.56 -36.48 -0.16
C ILE A 59 -14.56 -36.66 -1.31
N ASP A 60 -15.75 -36.05 -1.22
CA ASP A 60 -16.74 -36.11 -2.29
C ASP A 60 -16.24 -35.46 -3.58
N ALA A 61 -15.60 -34.30 -3.48
CA ALA A 61 -15.00 -33.61 -4.61
C ALA A 61 -13.84 -34.41 -5.24
N VAL A 62 -12.95 -35.00 -4.44
CA VAL A 62 -11.90 -35.91 -4.94
C VAL A 62 -12.52 -37.11 -5.67
N ARG A 63 -13.59 -37.72 -5.13
CA ARG A 63 -14.29 -38.83 -5.81
C ARG A 63 -14.88 -38.39 -7.16
N LYS A 64 -15.46 -37.20 -7.23
CA LYS A 64 -15.98 -36.62 -8.48
C LYS A 64 -14.86 -36.36 -9.49
N LEU A 65 -13.73 -35.80 -9.05
CA LEU A 65 -12.55 -35.57 -9.90
C LEU A 65 -11.92 -36.87 -10.42
N ILE A 66 -11.95 -37.94 -9.63
CA ILE A 66 -11.54 -39.28 -10.08
C ILE A 66 -12.48 -39.80 -11.16
N LYS A 67 -13.81 -39.68 -10.96
CA LYS A 67 -14.80 -40.07 -11.98
C LYS A 67 -14.63 -39.29 -13.28
N LYS A 68 -14.22 -38.02 -13.20
CA LYS A 68 -13.90 -37.16 -14.35
C LYS A 68 -12.54 -37.46 -14.98
N GLY A 69 -11.76 -38.38 -14.41
CA GLY A 69 -10.44 -38.75 -14.93
C GLY A 69 -9.35 -37.70 -14.73
N LEU A 70 -9.56 -36.67 -13.89
CA LEU A 70 -8.61 -35.59 -13.64
C LEU A 70 -7.67 -35.87 -12.46
N VAL A 71 -8.10 -36.74 -11.54
CA VAL A 71 -7.34 -37.15 -10.36
C VAL A 71 -7.23 -38.67 -10.34
N VAL A 72 -6.08 -39.18 -9.93
CA VAL A 72 -5.82 -40.61 -9.74
C VAL A 72 -5.45 -40.88 -8.29
N LYS A 73 -5.87 -42.05 -7.80
CA LYS A 73 -5.49 -42.55 -6.48
C LYS A 73 -4.15 -43.26 -6.62
N VAL A 74 -3.12 -42.74 -5.96
CA VAL A 74 -1.76 -43.32 -6.01
C VAL A 74 -1.64 -44.46 -4.99
N LYS A 75 -1.92 -44.17 -3.70
CA LYS A 75 -1.81 -45.15 -2.61
C LYS A 75 -2.64 -44.71 -1.41
N PHE A 76 -3.46 -45.60 -0.83
CA PHE A 76 -4.28 -45.30 0.36
C PHE A 76 -5.09 -44.00 0.24
N ASP A 77 -4.77 -42.96 1.01
CA ASP A 77 -5.45 -41.65 0.96
C ASP A 77 -4.65 -40.62 0.13
N VAL A 78 -3.68 -41.05 -0.66
CA VAL A 78 -2.81 -40.19 -1.48
C VAL A 78 -3.32 -40.13 -2.91
N TYR A 79 -3.53 -38.92 -3.39
CA TYR A 79 -4.07 -38.60 -4.71
C TYR A 79 -3.11 -37.68 -5.48
N ALA A 80 -3.12 -37.81 -6.80
CA ALA A 80 -2.33 -36.99 -7.71
C ALA A 80 -3.17 -36.60 -8.93
N LEU A 81 -2.74 -35.56 -9.66
CA LEU A 81 -3.31 -35.26 -10.97
C LEU A 81 -3.02 -36.41 -11.94
N SER A 82 -4.04 -36.80 -12.70
CA SER A 82 -3.87 -37.67 -13.87
C SER A 82 -3.14 -36.92 -14.98
N GLU A 83 -2.75 -37.60 -16.06
CA GLU A 83 -2.21 -36.91 -17.24
C GLU A 83 -3.18 -35.88 -17.83
N ALA A 84 -4.48 -36.20 -17.87
CA ALA A 84 -5.52 -35.24 -18.28
C ALA A 84 -5.62 -34.05 -17.31
N GLY A 85 -5.51 -34.29 -16.00
CA GLY A 85 -5.47 -33.24 -14.98
C GLY A 85 -4.25 -32.32 -15.13
N LYS A 86 -3.07 -32.89 -15.38
CA LYS A 86 -1.83 -32.14 -15.62
C LYS A 86 -1.92 -31.30 -16.88
N GLN A 87 -2.42 -31.86 -17.99
CA GLN A 87 -2.65 -31.14 -19.24
C GLN A 87 -3.59 -29.94 -19.03
N LEU A 88 -4.69 -30.14 -18.30
CA LEU A 88 -5.61 -29.06 -17.96
C LEU A 88 -4.94 -27.97 -17.12
N THR A 89 -4.18 -28.32 -16.09
CA THR A 89 -3.46 -27.32 -15.28
C THR A 89 -2.41 -26.57 -16.10
N GLU A 90 -1.78 -27.22 -17.07
CA GLU A 90 -0.80 -26.61 -17.96
C GLU A 90 -1.46 -25.68 -19.00
N GLU A 91 -2.63 -26.06 -19.53
CA GLU A 91 -3.49 -25.19 -20.34
C GLU A 91 -3.87 -23.92 -19.58
N ILE A 92 -4.30 -24.06 -18.31
CA ILE A 92 -4.63 -22.95 -17.42
C ILE A 92 -3.41 -22.07 -17.13
N ARG A 93 -2.25 -22.68 -16.87
CA ARG A 93 -1.01 -21.94 -16.61
C ARG A 93 -0.57 -21.14 -17.83
N LYS A 94 -0.59 -21.75 -19.02
CA LYS A 94 -0.26 -21.08 -20.29
C LYS A 94 -1.26 -19.98 -20.61
N PHE A 95 -2.55 -20.24 -20.42
CA PHE A 95 -3.60 -19.23 -20.61
C PHE A 95 -3.44 -18.07 -19.63
N GLY A 96 -3.27 -18.34 -18.33
CA GLY A 96 -2.97 -17.33 -17.32
C GLY A 96 -1.74 -16.49 -17.70
N SER A 97 -0.63 -17.12 -18.10
CA SER A 97 0.57 -16.38 -18.49
C SER A 97 0.44 -15.54 -19.77
N SER A 98 -0.48 -15.90 -20.67
CA SER A 98 -0.69 -15.19 -21.95
C SER A 98 -1.83 -14.16 -21.90
N VAL A 99 -2.74 -14.30 -20.95
CA VAL A 99 -3.96 -13.49 -20.81
C VAL A 99 -3.96 -12.59 -19.58
N LEU A 100 -3.35 -12.99 -18.46
CA LEU A 100 -3.21 -12.09 -17.29
C LEU A 100 -2.45 -10.79 -17.60
N PRO A 101 -1.47 -10.74 -18.54
CA PRO A 101 -0.87 -9.47 -18.96
C PRO A 101 -1.82 -8.60 -19.81
N THR A 102 -2.82 -9.18 -20.47
CA THR A 102 -3.79 -8.47 -21.34
C THR A 102 -5.09 -8.10 -20.65
N LEU A 103 -5.45 -8.80 -19.56
CA LEU A 103 -6.51 -8.41 -18.63
C LEU A 103 -5.88 -7.60 -17.49
N THR A 104 -5.51 -6.35 -17.77
CA THR A 104 -5.15 -5.38 -16.72
C THR A 104 -6.39 -5.11 -15.86
N VAL A 105 -6.66 -5.98 -14.90
CA VAL A 105 -7.14 -5.50 -13.60
C VAL A 105 -5.98 -4.66 -13.10
N GLU A 106 -6.18 -3.35 -13.09
CA GLU A 106 -5.21 -2.37 -12.61
C GLU A 106 -4.52 -2.90 -11.32
N ASP A 107 -3.26 -3.37 -11.42
CA ASP A 107 -2.42 -3.92 -10.32
C ASP A 107 -2.40 -3.03 -9.06
N THR A 108 -2.87 -1.80 -9.21
CA THR A 108 -3.21 -0.83 -8.18
C THR A 108 -4.10 -1.36 -7.04
N GLU A 109 -4.96 -2.36 -7.25
CA GLU A 109 -5.81 -2.90 -6.17
C GLU A 109 -5.10 -3.89 -5.23
N GLU A 110 -4.09 -4.63 -5.70
CA GLU A 110 -3.31 -5.58 -4.87
C GLU A 110 -2.65 -4.86 -3.67
N TYR A 111 -2.30 -3.60 -3.88
CA TYR A 111 -1.69 -2.73 -2.89
C TYR A 111 -2.66 -2.29 -1.76
N LEU A 112 -3.95 -2.08 -2.06
CA LEU A 112 -4.96 -1.74 -1.05
C LEU A 112 -5.21 -2.91 -0.09
N ASN A 113 -5.06 -4.15 -0.59
CA ASN A 113 -5.27 -5.35 0.19
C ASN A 113 -4.13 -5.62 1.19
N ASN A 114 -2.94 -5.09 0.95
CA ASN A 114 -1.83 -5.18 1.90
C ASN A 114 -1.79 -3.92 2.78
N SER A 115 -2.29 -4.02 4.01
CA SER A 115 -2.39 -2.89 4.95
C SER A 115 -1.04 -2.24 5.26
N THR A 116 0.05 -3.01 5.29
CA THR A 116 1.40 -2.48 5.51
C THR A 116 1.85 -1.65 4.33
N HIS A 117 1.66 -2.18 3.12
CA HIS A 117 1.93 -1.43 1.90
C HIS A 117 1.11 -0.15 1.93
N PHE A 118 -0.23 -0.25 2.15
CA PHE A 118 -1.19 0.87 2.26
C PHE A 118 -0.68 2.00 3.16
N TYR A 119 -0.26 1.62 4.37
CA TYR A 119 0.29 2.55 5.35
C TYR A 119 1.49 3.33 4.80
N TYR A 120 2.52 2.63 4.30
CA TYR A 120 3.76 3.31 3.89
C TYR A 120 3.59 4.26 2.72
N PHE A 121 2.80 3.93 1.69
CA PHE A 121 2.53 4.91 0.61
C PHE A 121 1.79 6.12 1.15
N SER A 122 0.78 5.92 2.02
CA SER A 122 -0.03 7.03 2.51
C SER A 122 0.87 8.03 3.25
N GLU A 123 1.81 7.54 4.04
CA GLU A 123 2.76 8.37 4.80
C GLU A 123 3.83 8.99 3.90
N ILE A 124 4.40 8.22 2.96
CA ILE A 124 5.38 8.73 1.98
C ILE A 124 4.75 9.82 1.10
N LEU A 125 3.52 9.59 0.64
CA LEU A 125 2.79 10.51 -0.21
C LEU A 125 2.41 11.79 0.54
N LYS A 126 1.91 11.69 1.78
CA LYS A 126 1.67 12.88 2.62
C LYS A 126 2.95 13.69 2.80
N ALA A 127 4.05 13.04 3.19
CA ALA A 127 5.33 13.70 3.36
C ALA A 127 5.81 14.37 2.06
N SER A 128 5.57 13.71 0.92
CA SER A 128 5.86 14.26 -0.41
C SER A 128 5.07 15.54 -0.70
N ILE A 129 3.76 15.53 -0.50
CA ILE A 129 2.87 16.68 -0.75
C ILE A 129 3.28 17.90 0.08
N VAL A 130 3.66 17.68 1.34
CA VAL A 130 4.11 18.74 2.26
C VAL A 130 5.42 19.37 1.79
N ASN A 131 6.33 18.56 1.25
CA ASN A 131 7.68 18.96 0.81
C ASN A 131 7.74 19.27 -0.70
N GLY A 132 6.66 19.81 -1.28
CA GLY A 132 6.67 20.28 -2.67
C GLY A 132 6.81 19.15 -3.70
N GLY A 133 6.35 17.95 -3.37
CA GLY A 133 6.44 16.76 -4.21
C GLY A 133 7.70 15.91 -3.97
N GLU A 134 8.66 16.37 -3.15
CA GLU A 134 9.86 15.59 -2.83
C GLU A 134 9.69 14.76 -1.57
N VAL A 135 10.27 13.55 -1.53
CA VAL A 135 10.19 12.67 -0.37
C VAL A 135 11.36 12.90 0.60
N PRO A 136 11.12 13.39 1.83
CA PRO A 136 12.19 13.64 2.81
C PRO A 136 12.58 12.36 3.56
N VAL A 137 13.23 11.40 2.89
CA VAL A 137 13.53 10.04 3.40
C VAL A 137 14.07 10.01 4.84
N SER A 138 15.07 10.84 5.16
CA SER A 138 15.67 10.84 6.51
C SER A 138 14.72 11.31 7.59
N ARG A 139 13.93 12.38 7.34
CA ARG A 139 12.97 12.92 8.32
C ARG A 139 11.80 11.98 8.49
N LEU A 140 11.28 11.46 7.38
CA LEU A 140 10.19 10.51 7.38
C LEU A 140 10.57 9.24 8.15
N ALA A 141 11.75 8.67 7.90
CA ALA A 141 12.22 7.49 8.63
C ALA A 141 12.25 7.73 10.16
N LEU A 142 12.74 8.90 10.59
CA LEU A 142 12.80 9.28 12.00
C LEU A 142 11.39 9.43 12.60
N GLU A 143 10.46 10.08 11.90
CA GLU A 143 9.08 10.27 12.40
C GLU A 143 8.24 8.99 12.39
N LEU A 144 8.55 8.06 11.48
CA LEU A 144 7.94 6.74 11.44
C LEU A 144 8.54 5.77 12.46
N GLY A 145 9.69 6.09 13.06
CA GLY A 145 10.42 5.17 13.95
C GLY A 145 11.01 3.96 13.21
N VAL A 146 11.34 4.10 11.93
CA VAL A 146 11.86 3.01 11.08
C VAL A 146 13.21 3.36 10.48
N SER A 147 13.91 2.36 9.93
CA SER A 147 15.18 2.61 9.27
C SER A 147 15.00 3.41 7.97
N ARG A 148 16.02 4.20 7.60
CA ARG A 148 16.08 4.85 6.29
C ARG A 148 15.99 3.85 5.14
N ASN A 149 16.47 2.62 5.35
CA ASN A 149 16.41 1.57 4.33
C ASN A 149 14.98 1.09 4.10
N THR A 150 14.20 0.91 5.16
CA THR A 150 12.77 0.53 5.10
C THR A 150 11.98 1.49 4.20
N VAL A 151 12.16 2.80 4.41
CA VAL A 151 11.50 3.83 3.57
C VAL A 151 11.95 3.73 2.11
N ARG A 152 13.24 3.46 1.85
CA ARG A 152 13.76 3.29 0.49
C ARG A 152 13.22 2.04 -0.19
N THR A 153 13.10 0.92 0.52
CA THR A 153 12.52 -0.31 -0.01
C THR A 153 11.09 -0.08 -0.50
N TYR A 154 10.25 0.59 0.31
CA TYR A 154 8.90 0.93 -0.11
C TYR A 154 8.87 1.95 -1.25
N LEU A 155 9.75 2.96 -1.23
CA LEU A 155 9.89 3.89 -2.36
C LEU A 155 10.28 3.19 -3.64
N GLU A 156 11.22 2.26 -3.60
CA GLU A 156 11.64 1.47 -4.76
C GLU A 156 10.48 0.64 -5.29
N LEU A 157 9.76 -0.07 -4.41
CA LEU A 157 8.54 -0.79 -4.78
C LEU A 157 7.50 0.11 -5.47
N PHE A 158 7.19 1.28 -4.89
CA PHE A 158 6.21 2.22 -5.43
C PHE A 158 6.70 2.94 -6.69
N SER A 159 8.01 3.01 -6.91
CA SER A 159 8.61 3.54 -8.13
C SER A 159 8.64 2.53 -9.27
N THR A 160 9.06 1.29 -9.02
CA THR A 160 9.30 0.29 -10.07
C THR A 160 8.02 -0.41 -10.47
N LYS A 161 7.28 -0.97 -9.51
CA LYS A 161 6.07 -1.75 -9.77
C LYS A 161 4.89 -0.83 -10.14
N TYR A 162 4.67 0.21 -9.34
CA TYR A 162 3.45 1.03 -9.44
C TYR A 162 3.63 2.40 -10.11
N LYS A 163 4.87 2.84 -10.35
CA LYS A 163 5.20 4.13 -11.00
C LYS A 163 4.60 5.37 -10.31
N PHE A 164 4.28 5.29 -9.02
CA PHE A 164 3.74 6.40 -8.23
C PHE A 164 4.80 7.44 -7.85
N PHE A 165 6.07 7.03 -7.82
CA PHE A 165 7.19 7.93 -7.57
C PHE A 165 8.24 7.78 -8.66
N LYS A 166 8.91 8.88 -8.98
CA LYS A 166 10.01 8.94 -9.95
C LYS A 166 11.30 9.25 -9.20
N LYS A 167 12.38 8.54 -9.53
CA LYS A 167 13.72 8.84 -9.05
C LYS A 167 14.30 9.96 -9.90
N VAL A 168 14.65 11.08 -9.28
CA VAL A 168 15.15 12.28 -9.95
C VAL A 168 16.50 12.65 -9.37
N THR A 169 17.43 13.00 -10.24
CA THR A 169 18.74 13.50 -9.84
C THR A 169 18.68 15.02 -9.80
N LYS A 170 18.87 15.62 -8.63
CA LYS A 170 18.93 17.08 -8.47
C LYS A 170 20.33 17.53 -8.09
N ARG A 171 20.74 18.67 -8.65
CA ARG A 171 21.93 19.40 -8.19
C ARG A 171 21.51 20.29 -7.04
N THR A 172 22.21 20.15 -5.93
CA THR A 172 22.04 21.03 -4.76
C THR A 172 22.66 22.39 -5.08
N LEU A 173 22.26 23.46 -4.38
CA LEU A 173 22.88 24.79 -4.49
C LEU A 173 24.41 24.76 -4.30
N THR A 174 24.92 23.77 -3.56
CA THR A 174 26.35 23.50 -3.34
C THR A 174 27.01 22.65 -4.45
N GLY A 175 26.35 22.46 -5.61
CA GLY A 175 26.86 21.66 -6.73
C GLY A 175 26.82 20.15 -6.53
N LYS A 176 26.57 19.66 -5.31
CA LYS A 176 26.46 18.23 -5.01
C LYS A 176 25.25 17.61 -5.70
N VAL A 177 25.49 16.52 -6.43
CA VAL A 177 24.44 15.73 -7.08
C VAL A 177 23.81 14.80 -6.05
N ARG A 178 22.49 14.90 -5.85
CA ARG A 178 21.74 14.05 -4.93
C ARG A 178 20.56 13.40 -5.66
N GLN A 179 20.43 12.09 -5.49
CA GLN A 179 19.24 11.35 -5.93
C GLN A 179 18.12 11.56 -4.91
N THR A 180 16.94 11.97 -5.40
CA THR A 180 15.72 12.14 -4.60
C THR A 180 14.55 11.43 -5.29
N TYR A 181 13.47 11.19 -4.54
CA TYR A 181 12.23 10.65 -5.08
C TYR A 181 11.18 11.75 -5.11
N VAL A 182 10.48 11.86 -6.24
CA VAL A 182 9.42 12.85 -6.47
C VAL A 182 8.13 12.10 -6.81
N VAL A 183 7.01 12.53 -6.25
CA VAL A 183 5.70 11.94 -6.60
C VAL A 183 5.37 12.16 -8.09
N SER A 184 4.83 11.15 -8.74
CA SER A 184 4.35 11.23 -10.13
C SER A 184 2.89 11.70 -10.19
N ASP A 185 2.44 12.12 -11.37
CA ASP A 185 1.04 12.52 -11.58
C ASP A 185 0.07 11.35 -11.32
N ALA A 186 0.50 10.12 -11.64
CA ALA A 186 -0.25 8.90 -11.31
C ALA A 186 -0.36 8.71 -9.79
N GLY A 187 0.74 8.89 -9.05
CA GLY A 187 0.74 8.83 -7.58
C GLY A 187 -0.15 9.89 -6.93
N LEU A 188 -0.17 11.11 -7.47
CA LEU A 188 -1.05 12.19 -7.02
C LEU A 188 -2.52 11.92 -7.32
N LYS A 189 -2.84 11.48 -8.54
CA LYS A 189 -4.22 11.13 -8.96
C LYS A 189 -4.77 10.02 -8.08
N TYR A 190 -3.95 9.03 -7.75
CA TYR A 190 -4.34 7.93 -6.87
C TYR A 190 -4.45 8.37 -5.42
N GLY A 191 -3.47 9.14 -4.93
CA GLY A 191 -3.46 9.72 -3.59
C GLY A 191 -4.71 10.52 -3.25
N ASN A 192 -5.24 11.28 -4.21
CA ASN A 192 -6.49 12.01 -4.10
C ASN A 192 -7.71 11.11 -3.77
N ARG A 193 -7.66 9.80 -4.04
CA ARG A 193 -8.72 8.85 -3.68
C ARG A 193 -8.65 8.42 -2.21
N ILE A 194 -7.53 8.64 -1.52
CA ILE A 194 -7.34 8.27 -0.11
C ILE A 194 -8.05 9.28 0.78
N PRO A 195 -8.96 8.84 1.67
CA PRO A 195 -9.59 9.71 2.67
C PRO A 195 -8.53 10.45 3.50
N GLY A 196 -8.69 11.77 3.67
CA GLY A 196 -7.76 12.63 4.43
C GLY A 196 -6.56 13.18 3.64
N MET A 197 -6.23 12.62 2.46
CA MET A 197 -5.11 13.10 1.63
C MET A 197 -5.39 14.48 1.01
N PHE A 198 -6.61 14.68 0.49
CA PHE A 198 -7.05 15.98 -0.05
C PHE A 198 -6.99 17.10 1.00
N LYS A 199 -7.31 16.76 2.24
CA LYS A 199 -7.34 17.71 3.35
C LYS A 199 -5.94 18.23 3.67
N THR A 200 -4.97 17.32 3.67
CA THR A 200 -3.55 17.67 3.83
C THR A 200 -3.02 18.52 2.68
N LYS A 201 -3.49 18.26 1.46
CA LYS A 201 -3.08 18.99 0.26
C LYS A 201 -3.57 20.43 0.23
N ASN A 202 -4.76 20.74 0.74
CA ASN A 202 -5.37 22.07 0.61
C ASN A 202 -5.23 22.95 1.86
N ASN A 203 -4.80 22.40 3.00
CA ASN A 203 -4.66 23.15 4.24
C ASN A 203 -3.31 23.91 4.30
N LEU A 204 -3.35 25.20 3.95
CA LEU A 204 -2.17 26.09 3.99
C LEU A 204 -1.59 26.25 5.39
N LEU A 205 -2.44 26.34 6.42
CA LEU A 205 -2.02 26.51 7.81
C LEU A 205 -1.24 25.28 8.29
N MET A 206 -1.76 24.09 7.97
CA MET A 206 -1.08 22.84 8.29
C MET A 206 0.27 22.73 7.57
N LYS A 207 0.34 23.09 6.28
CA LYS A 207 1.62 23.10 5.55
C LYS A 207 2.63 24.09 6.16
N PHE A 208 2.16 25.25 6.59
CA PHE A 208 3.00 26.26 7.25
C PHE A 208 3.58 25.72 8.57
N MET A 209 2.73 25.11 9.41
CA MET A 209 3.14 24.45 10.65
C MET A 209 4.20 23.37 10.42
N LEU A 210 3.94 22.48 9.47
CA LEU A 210 4.85 21.38 9.12
C LEU A 210 6.21 21.90 8.61
N ARG A 211 6.22 23.01 7.86
CA ARG A 211 7.46 23.63 7.39
C ARG A 211 8.27 24.23 8.54
N ILE A 212 7.64 25.00 9.42
CA ILE A 212 8.32 25.65 10.56
C ILE A 212 8.94 24.61 11.49
N THR A 213 8.22 23.53 11.76
CA THR A 213 8.69 22.48 12.67
C THR A 213 9.55 21.42 11.98
N ALA A 214 9.83 21.60 10.68
CA ALA A 214 10.47 20.63 9.82
C ALA A 214 9.89 19.21 10.00
N SER A 215 8.57 19.11 10.07
CA SER A 215 7.84 17.87 10.32
C SER A 215 7.14 17.35 9.08
N THR A 216 6.88 16.04 9.03
CA THR A 216 6.06 15.42 7.98
C THR A 216 4.65 15.08 8.46
N ARG A 217 4.45 14.96 9.77
CA ARG A 217 3.16 14.72 10.43
C ARG A 217 2.68 15.91 11.27
N PHE A 218 1.36 16.14 11.28
CA PHE A 218 0.77 17.27 11.99
C PHE A 218 0.92 17.11 13.51
N GLU A 219 0.67 15.92 14.04
CA GLU A 219 0.80 15.61 15.45
C GLU A 219 2.24 15.87 15.94
N THR A 220 3.23 15.43 15.15
CA THR A 220 4.65 15.69 15.43
C THR A 220 4.99 17.18 15.40
N SER A 221 4.39 17.94 14.47
CA SER A 221 4.55 19.39 14.43
C SER A 221 4.01 20.06 15.70
N VAL A 222 2.80 19.70 16.12
CA VAL A 222 2.18 20.24 17.34
C VAL A 222 3.03 19.88 18.56
N LEU A 223 3.47 18.62 18.67
CA LEU A 223 4.29 18.17 19.79
C LEU A 223 5.64 18.90 19.86
N LYS A 224 6.31 19.14 18.72
CA LYS A 224 7.55 19.93 18.68
C LYS A 224 7.34 21.37 19.14
N LEU A 225 6.24 22.01 18.73
CA LEU A 225 5.90 23.37 19.18
C LEU A 225 5.59 23.39 20.68
N MET A 226 4.81 22.43 21.17
CA MET A 226 4.55 22.29 22.61
C MET A 226 5.86 22.11 23.38
N ALA A 227 6.74 21.22 22.95
CA ALA A 227 8.04 21.01 23.58
C ALA A 227 8.90 22.29 23.56
N PHE A 228 8.91 23.03 22.45
CA PHE A 228 9.62 24.31 22.34
C PHE A 228 9.08 25.36 23.32
N PHE A 229 7.75 25.56 23.39
CA PHE A 229 7.15 26.51 24.32
C PHE A 229 7.34 26.09 25.78
N THR A 230 7.20 24.80 26.09
CA THR A 230 7.47 24.30 27.45
C THR A 230 8.94 24.51 27.85
N ALA A 231 9.89 24.24 26.95
CA ALA A 231 11.31 24.41 27.23
C ALA A 231 11.73 25.88 27.36
N THR A 232 11.05 26.78 26.65
CA THR A 232 11.34 28.22 26.67
C THR A 232 10.53 29.00 27.70
N ALA A 233 9.47 28.42 28.28
CA ALA A 233 8.64 29.07 29.30
C ALA A 233 9.41 29.61 30.52
N PRO A 234 10.45 28.92 31.05
CA PRO A 234 11.26 29.48 32.15
C PRO A 234 11.98 30.79 31.80
N LEU A 235 12.22 31.08 30.52
CA LEU A 235 12.82 32.35 30.09
C LEU A 235 11.93 33.55 30.41
N LEU A 236 10.62 33.36 30.56
CA LEU A 236 9.69 34.41 30.99
C LEU A 236 10.04 34.97 32.38
N ILE A 237 10.68 34.17 33.24
CA ILE A 237 11.13 34.62 34.57
C ILE A 237 12.26 35.64 34.42
N PHE A 238 13.17 35.44 33.46
CA PHE A 238 14.25 36.37 33.16
C PHE A 238 13.74 37.64 32.46
N PHE A 239 12.65 37.54 31.70
CA PHE A 239 12.00 38.69 31.07
C PHE A 239 11.17 39.57 32.04
N ARG A 240 11.15 39.25 33.34
CA ARG A 240 10.46 40.05 34.37
C ARG A 240 11.23 41.31 34.79
N GLY A 241 12.44 41.53 34.25
CA GLY A 241 13.23 42.74 34.51
C GLY A 241 12.51 44.01 34.05
N ASP A 242 12.76 45.14 34.72
CA ASP A 242 12.00 46.38 34.51
C ASP A 242 12.34 47.12 33.22
N ALA A 243 13.39 46.67 32.52
CA ALA A 243 13.80 47.21 31.23
C ALA A 243 12.72 46.96 30.16
N LEU A 244 12.42 47.99 29.38
CA LEU A 244 11.44 47.94 28.27
C LEU A 244 11.71 46.78 27.30
N VAL A 245 12.98 46.44 27.08
CA VAL A 245 13.40 45.34 26.19
C VAL A 245 12.82 44.00 26.64
N HIS A 246 12.90 43.68 27.93
CA HIS A 246 12.41 42.41 28.48
C HIS A 246 10.88 42.30 28.43
N LYS A 247 10.17 43.41 28.62
CA LYS A 247 8.71 43.46 28.45
C LYS A 247 8.30 43.18 27.00
N VAL A 248 9.01 43.74 26.02
CA VAL A 248 8.77 43.49 24.59
C VAL A 248 9.05 42.03 24.22
N GLU A 249 10.14 41.45 24.73
CA GLU A 249 10.49 40.03 24.52
C GLU A 249 9.41 39.08 25.08
N ALA A 250 8.94 39.34 26.31
CA ALA A 250 7.86 38.56 26.93
C ALA A 250 6.54 38.65 26.14
N ILE A 251 6.18 39.86 25.70
CA ILE A 251 4.99 40.09 24.88
C ILE A 251 5.12 39.32 23.55
N ALA A 252 6.25 39.44 22.86
CA ALA A 252 6.48 38.73 21.60
C ALA A 252 6.40 37.20 21.76
N TRP A 253 6.96 36.65 22.85
CA TRP A 253 6.87 35.22 23.15
C TRP A 253 5.43 34.78 23.38
N LEU A 254 4.66 35.52 24.19
CA LEU A 254 3.24 35.22 24.48
C LEU A 254 2.39 35.28 23.20
N TYR A 255 2.59 36.31 22.37
CA TYR A 255 1.90 36.42 21.08
C TYR A 255 2.25 35.24 20.16
N SER A 256 3.51 34.81 20.13
CA SER A 256 3.92 33.63 19.36
C SER A 256 3.21 32.36 19.84
N MET A 257 3.15 32.13 21.15
CA MET A 257 2.46 30.96 21.73
C MET A 257 0.97 30.95 21.39
N ILE A 258 0.29 32.09 21.54
CA ILE A 258 -1.14 32.23 21.22
C ILE A 258 -1.36 32.02 19.71
N PHE A 259 -0.55 32.67 18.88
CA PHE A 259 -0.62 32.55 17.42
C PHE A 259 -0.49 31.10 16.96
N PHE A 260 0.55 30.37 17.40
CA PHE A 260 0.75 28.97 17.01
C PHE A 260 -0.31 28.04 17.58
N SER A 261 -0.87 28.34 18.75
CA SER A 261 -1.98 27.59 19.33
C SER A 261 -3.26 27.75 18.51
N LEU A 262 -3.64 28.99 18.19
CA LEU A 262 -4.79 29.30 17.33
C LEU A 262 -4.61 28.73 15.92
N LEU A 263 -3.39 28.82 15.38
CA LEU A 263 -3.03 28.26 14.08
C LEU A 263 -3.18 26.73 14.07
N SER A 264 -2.75 26.05 15.12
CA SER A 264 -2.90 24.59 15.29
C SER A 264 -4.38 24.19 15.34
N VAL A 265 -5.18 24.87 16.15
CA VAL A 265 -6.62 24.62 16.26
C VAL A 265 -7.33 24.86 14.93
N SER A 266 -7.02 25.97 14.27
CA SER A 266 -7.60 26.32 12.96
C SER A 266 -7.21 25.30 11.89
N ALA A 267 -5.94 24.89 11.85
CA ALA A 267 -5.45 23.85 10.95
C ALA A 267 -6.20 22.52 11.19
N TYR A 268 -6.43 22.15 12.45
CA TYR A 268 -7.19 20.94 12.79
C TYR A 268 -8.65 21.01 12.33
N PHE A 269 -9.36 22.11 12.55
CA PHE A 269 -10.75 22.26 12.11
C PHE A 269 -10.90 22.22 10.59
N ILE A 270 -10.03 22.91 9.85
CA ILE A 270 -10.01 22.87 8.38
C ILE A 270 -9.75 21.45 7.87
N SER A 271 -9.01 20.63 8.62
CA SER A 271 -8.80 19.22 8.29
C SER A 271 -9.99 18.31 8.62
N ARG A 272 -11.00 18.80 9.36
CA ARG A 272 -12.20 18.04 9.73
C ARG A 272 -13.39 18.33 8.82
N THR A 273 -13.55 19.58 8.39
CA THR A 273 -14.42 19.97 7.27
C THR A 273 -13.99 19.32 5.96
#